data_AF-Q08C69-F1
#
_entry.id   AF-Q08C69-F1
#
_cell.length_a   1.000
_cell.length_b   1.000
_cell.length_c   1.000
_cell.angle_alpha   90.00
_cell.angle_beta   90.00
_cell.angle_gamma   90.00
#
_symmetry.space_group_name_H-M   'P 1'
#
loop_
_entity.id
_entity.type
_entity.pdbx_description
1 polymer ?
#
loop_
_entity_poly.entity_id
_entity_poly.type
_entity_poly.pdbx_seq_one_letter_code
_entity_poly.pdbx_strand_id
1 'polypeptide(L)'
;MEPASLENLSVLYQSTNYIVVNKHWDIRIDSKMWYEKQTVQSQLKHHFPELADPGTYYGFRFCHQLDFSTSGALCVALNKAAAGQAYRCFKDRRVTKAYLALVRGTVTEENLSLDFAIGKNTTEGKTHMMCTEGTEGCENPKPCQTEVTVLEYGTYDGDQVTKVLLQPLTGRTHQLRVHCSAIGHPIVGDYTYSLRTDNSPYRMMLHAYFLHIPLHNEPIHVTAPDPFVPSLDAKWAPLRCVNILEDLLKNILTKLQAAMQEEAEPEPRTSSPVESEEQRAQCQQWLCEWSLE
;
A
#
# COMPACT_ATOMS: atom_id res chain seq x y z
N MET A 1 -12.69 -19.19 -2.42
CA MET A 1 -12.64 -18.22 -1.31
C MET A 1 -13.94 -17.42 -1.33
N GLU A 2 -14.56 -17.18 -0.17
CA GLU A 2 -15.82 -16.44 -0.09
C GLU A 2 -15.63 -14.98 -0.53
N PRO A 3 -16.63 -14.36 -1.19
CA PRO A 3 -16.59 -12.94 -1.50
C PRO A 3 -16.66 -12.08 -0.23
N ALA A 4 -16.35 -10.79 -0.36
CA ALA A 4 -16.58 -9.85 0.71
C ALA A 4 -18.07 -9.82 1.10
N SER A 5 -18.32 -9.52 2.37
CA SER A 5 -19.66 -9.31 2.91
C SER A 5 -19.57 -8.33 4.06
N LEU A 6 -20.71 -7.78 4.50
CA LEU A 6 -20.74 -6.89 5.65
C LEU A 6 -20.25 -7.58 6.94
N GLU A 7 -20.51 -8.89 7.05
CA GLU A 7 -20.13 -9.71 8.20
C GLU A 7 -18.63 -10.08 8.20
N ASN A 8 -17.99 -10.14 7.02
CA ASN A 8 -16.62 -10.63 6.87
C ASN A 8 -15.57 -9.51 7.06
N LEU A 9 -15.37 -9.06 8.30
CA LEU A 9 -14.29 -8.15 8.68
C LEU A 9 -13.17 -8.90 9.42
N SER A 10 -11.96 -8.86 8.88
CA SER A 10 -10.78 -9.45 9.54
C SER A 10 -9.94 -8.34 10.16
N VAL A 11 -9.85 -8.34 11.49
CA VAL A 11 -9.04 -7.38 12.26
C VAL A 11 -7.68 -8.01 12.55
N LEU A 12 -6.60 -7.31 12.16
CA LEU A 12 -5.21 -7.70 12.37
C LEU A 12 -4.60 -7.07 13.63
N TYR A 13 -5.06 -5.87 13.97
CA TYR A 13 -4.62 -5.10 15.13
C TYR A 13 -5.70 -4.12 15.55
N GLN A 14 -5.85 -3.90 16.85
CA GLN A 14 -6.74 -2.87 17.39
C GLN A 14 -6.17 -2.31 18.68
N SER A 15 -6.24 -1.00 18.82
CA SER A 15 -5.93 -0.25 20.03
C SER A 15 -6.95 0.88 20.22
N THR A 16 -6.74 1.73 21.22
CA THR A 16 -7.52 2.96 21.41
C THR A 16 -7.35 3.96 20.27
N ASN A 17 -6.23 3.91 19.54
CA ASN A 17 -5.88 4.90 18.52
C ASN A 17 -6.03 4.40 17.09
N TYR A 18 -5.88 3.10 16.86
CA TYR A 18 -5.83 2.53 15.52
C TYR A 18 -6.56 1.20 15.44
N ILE A 19 -7.11 0.92 14.27
CA ILE A 19 -7.52 -0.42 13.86
C ILE A 19 -6.86 -0.73 12.53
N VAL A 20 -6.28 -1.92 12.41
CA VAL A 20 -5.72 -2.42 11.15
C VAL A 20 -6.52 -3.64 10.75
N VAL A 21 -7.08 -3.60 9.54
CA VAL A 21 -7.90 -4.67 8.99
C VAL A 21 -7.18 -5.35 7.84
N ASN A 22 -7.47 -6.62 7.62
CA ASN A 22 -7.14 -7.31 6.39
C ASN A 22 -8.26 -7.03 5.38
N LYS A 23 -8.07 -5.98 4.57
CA LYS A 23 -9.02 -5.59 3.53
C LYS A 23 -9.22 -6.75 2.56
N HIS A 24 -10.46 -7.10 2.28
CA HIS A 24 -10.78 -8.06 1.22
C HIS A 24 -10.37 -7.51 -0.16
N TRP A 25 -10.17 -8.39 -1.13
CA TRP A 25 -10.03 -7.99 -2.54
C TRP A 25 -11.39 -7.54 -3.09
N ASP A 26 -11.36 -6.71 -4.14
CA ASP A 26 -12.53 -6.16 -4.83
C ASP A 26 -13.58 -5.48 -3.93
N ILE A 27 -13.10 -4.73 -2.93
CA ILE A 27 -13.93 -3.80 -2.16
C ILE A 27 -13.27 -2.44 -2.05
N ARG A 28 -14.09 -1.39 -2.10
CA ARG A 28 -13.63 -0.03 -1.80
C ARG A 28 -13.40 0.13 -0.31
N ILE A 29 -12.52 1.07 0.02
CA ILE A 29 -12.30 1.51 1.39
C ILE A 29 -13.53 2.23 1.93
N ASP A 30 -14.04 3.19 1.17
CA ASP A 30 -15.21 3.99 1.50
C ASP A 30 -16.05 4.26 0.25
N SER A 31 -17.29 4.71 0.48
CA SER A 31 -18.15 5.24 -0.56
C SER A 31 -19.25 6.12 0.04
N LYS A 32 -19.73 7.08 -0.75
CA LYS A 32 -20.98 7.79 -0.47
C LYS A 32 -22.15 7.32 -1.33
N MET A 33 -21.89 6.42 -2.27
CA MET A 33 -22.93 5.91 -3.14
C MET A 33 -23.81 4.98 -2.33
N TRP A 34 -25.09 5.34 -2.17
CA TRP A 34 -26.04 4.60 -1.34
C TRP A 34 -26.25 3.14 -1.78
N TYR A 35 -25.95 2.82 -3.04
CA TYR A 35 -25.99 1.45 -3.58
C TYR A 35 -24.71 0.65 -3.33
N GLU A 36 -23.59 1.31 -2.98
CA GLU A 36 -22.31 0.66 -2.70
C GLU A 36 -22.23 0.28 -1.22
N LYS A 37 -22.92 -0.81 -0.87
CA LYS A 37 -23.10 -1.26 0.51
C LYS A 37 -21.92 -2.07 1.07
N GLN A 38 -20.96 -2.44 0.22
CA GLN A 38 -19.86 -3.33 0.56
C GLN A 38 -18.52 -2.58 0.47
N THR A 39 -18.21 -1.86 1.54
CA THR A 39 -16.96 -1.12 1.71
C THR A 39 -16.35 -1.45 3.05
N VAL A 40 -15.04 -1.22 3.22
CA VAL A 40 -14.38 -1.35 4.53
C VAL A 40 -15.05 -0.45 5.56
N GLN A 41 -15.40 0.77 5.18
CA GLN A 41 -16.17 1.71 5.97
C GLN A 41 -17.49 1.10 6.47
N SER A 42 -18.23 0.41 5.60
CA SER A 42 -19.50 -0.24 5.97
C SER A 42 -19.27 -1.41 6.92
N GLN A 43 -18.25 -2.23 6.68
CA GLN A 43 -17.83 -3.30 7.58
C GLN A 43 -17.45 -2.73 8.96
N LEU A 44 -16.58 -1.73 9.02
CA LEU A 44 -16.19 -1.08 10.28
C LEU A 44 -17.40 -0.51 11.02
N LYS A 45 -18.32 0.16 10.34
CA LYS A 45 -19.53 0.70 10.97
C LYS A 45 -20.46 -0.39 11.50
N HIS A 46 -20.54 -1.53 10.82
CA HIS A 46 -21.37 -2.66 11.23
C HIS A 46 -20.81 -3.37 12.46
N HIS A 47 -19.50 -3.64 12.48
CA HIS A 47 -18.83 -4.35 13.56
C HIS A 47 -18.49 -3.45 14.76
N PHE A 48 -18.21 -2.18 14.52
CA PHE A 48 -17.75 -1.21 15.51
C PHE A 48 -18.47 0.15 15.35
N PRO A 49 -19.81 0.21 15.51
CA PRO A 49 -20.56 1.46 15.34
C PRO A 49 -20.10 2.57 16.29
N GLU A 50 -19.56 2.22 17.45
CA GLU A 50 -19.00 3.14 18.46
C GLU A 50 -17.69 3.80 18.03
N LEU A 51 -16.95 3.19 17.10
CA LEU A 51 -15.71 3.76 16.56
C LEU A 51 -15.96 4.77 15.43
N ALA A 52 -17.19 4.85 14.93
CA ALA A 52 -17.54 5.81 13.89
C ALA A 52 -17.56 7.23 14.45
N ASP A 53 -16.86 8.15 13.79
CA ASP A 53 -16.81 9.56 14.12
C ASP A 53 -17.71 10.38 13.15
N PRO A 54 -18.88 10.84 13.60
CA PRO A 54 -19.82 11.61 12.77
C PRO A 54 -19.26 12.98 12.34
N GLY A 55 -18.20 13.48 12.98
CA GLY A 55 -17.50 14.71 12.60
C GLY A 55 -16.57 14.53 11.38
N THR A 56 -16.47 13.32 10.83
CA THR A 56 -15.65 13.04 9.63
C THR A 56 -16.51 12.75 8.41
N TYR A 57 -16.00 13.06 7.22
CA TYR A 57 -16.74 12.95 5.96
C TYR A 57 -17.22 11.51 5.66
N TYR A 58 -16.48 10.49 6.12
CA TYR A 58 -16.77 9.07 5.92
C TYR A 58 -17.10 8.30 7.21
N GLY A 59 -17.16 8.95 8.37
CA GLY A 59 -17.29 8.26 9.66
C GLY A 59 -15.98 7.66 10.20
N PHE A 60 -14.93 7.55 9.37
CA PHE A 60 -13.63 7.00 9.77
C PHE A 60 -12.49 7.82 9.17
N ARG A 61 -11.29 7.70 9.74
CA ARG A 61 -10.08 8.41 9.29
C ARG A 61 -9.12 7.44 8.61
N PHE A 62 -9.27 7.28 7.30
CA PHE A 62 -8.34 6.52 6.48
C PHE A 62 -7.04 7.31 6.29
N CYS A 63 -5.94 6.81 6.83
CA CYS A 63 -4.63 7.48 6.80
C CYS A 63 -3.81 7.17 5.54
N HIS A 64 -4.22 6.13 4.81
CA HIS A 64 -3.64 5.67 3.55
C HIS A 64 -4.69 4.92 2.74
N GLN A 65 -4.31 4.46 1.54
CA GLN A 65 -5.21 3.75 0.65
C GLN A 65 -4.57 2.46 0.11
N LEU A 66 -5.45 1.51 -0.19
CA LEU A 66 -5.22 0.36 -1.03
C LEU A 66 -6.17 0.45 -2.23
N ASP A 67 -5.71 0.01 -3.40
CA ASP A 67 -6.57 -0.07 -4.58
C ASP A 67 -7.75 -1.02 -4.33
N PHE A 68 -8.82 -0.83 -5.10
CA PHE A 68 -10.05 -1.64 -5.03
C PHE A 68 -9.76 -3.15 -4.99
N SER A 69 -8.99 -3.65 -5.95
CA SER A 69 -8.69 -5.08 -6.10
C SER A 69 -7.58 -5.60 -5.18
N THR A 70 -6.80 -4.71 -4.56
CA THR A 70 -5.71 -5.09 -3.65
C THR A 70 -6.27 -5.48 -2.29
N SER A 71 -5.89 -6.63 -1.75
CA SER A 71 -6.26 -7.03 -0.38
C SER A 71 -5.12 -6.77 0.61
N GLY A 72 -5.34 -7.00 1.90
CA GLY A 72 -4.29 -6.95 2.93
C GLY A 72 -4.42 -5.78 3.91
N ALA A 73 -3.33 -5.51 4.62
CA ALA A 73 -3.29 -4.59 5.76
C ALA A 73 -3.67 -3.14 5.39
N LEU A 74 -4.78 -2.66 5.95
CA LEU A 74 -5.25 -1.27 5.87
C LEU A 74 -5.41 -0.71 7.28
N CYS A 75 -4.75 0.41 7.56
CA CYS A 75 -4.76 1.07 8.86
C CYS A 75 -5.73 2.25 8.86
N VAL A 76 -6.57 2.31 9.88
CA VAL A 76 -7.56 3.35 10.11
C VAL A 76 -7.32 3.95 11.48
N ALA A 77 -7.21 5.28 11.54
CA ALA A 77 -7.10 5.97 12.81
C ALA A 77 -8.48 6.18 13.43
N LEU A 78 -8.57 6.00 14.74
CA LEU A 78 -9.81 6.08 15.51
C LEU A 78 -10.05 7.48 16.10
N ASN A 79 -9.03 8.34 16.08
CA ASN A 79 -9.16 9.74 16.52
C ASN A 79 -8.28 10.70 15.69
N LYS A 80 -8.54 12.01 15.86
CA LYS A 80 -7.87 13.07 15.08
C LYS A 80 -6.35 13.12 15.30
N ALA A 81 -5.90 12.93 16.54
CA ALA A 81 -4.47 12.95 16.87
C ALA A 81 -3.73 11.76 16.23
N ALA A 82 -4.31 10.56 16.36
CA ALA A 82 -3.80 9.34 15.72
C ALA A 82 -3.72 9.48 14.19
N ALA A 83 -4.76 10.06 13.57
CA ALA A 83 -4.78 10.29 12.13
C ALA A 83 -3.68 11.24 11.66
N GLY A 84 -3.45 12.34 12.40
CA GLY A 84 -2.37 13.28 12.10
C GLY A 84 -0.99 12.63 12.17
N GLN A 85 -0.75 11.79 13.17
CA GLN A 85 0.50 11.06 13.33
C GLN A 85 0.74 10.05 12.21
N ALA A 86 -0.26 9.22 11.89
CA ALA A 86 -0.15 8.24 10.82
C ALA A 86 0.03 8.92 9.45
N TYR A 87 -0.76 9.96 9.14
CA TYR A 87 -0.62 10.72 7.91
C TYR A 87 0.79 11.29 7.72
N ARG A 88 1.40 11.84 8.78
CA ARG A 88 2.80 12.31 8.74
C ARG A 88 3.75 11.16 8.40
N CYS A 89 3.60 9.98 9.02
CA CYS A 89 4.44 8.83 8.70
C CYS A 89 4.36 8.44 7.21
N PHE A 90 3.15 8.45 6.62
CA PHE A 90 2.97 8.16 5.19
C PHE A 90 3.53 9.26 4.30
N LYS A 91 3.27 10.53 4.64
CA LYS A 91 3.75 11.70 3.90
C LYS A 91 5.28 11.75 3.85
N ASP A 92 5.92 11.50 5.00
CA ASP A 92 7.37 11.57 5.16
C ASP A 92 8.07 10.25 4.73
N ARG A 93 7.31 9.29 4.17
CA ARG A 93 7.80 7.98 3.68
C ARG A 93 8.53 7.13 4.72
N ARG A 94 8.19 7.29 5.99
CA ARG A 94 8.73 6.47 7.10
C ARG A 94 8.03 5.11 7.22
N VAL A 95 6.87 4.95 6.59
CA VAL A 95 6.11 3.69 6.62
C VAL A 95 6.73 2.64 5.71
N THR A 96 7.05 1.49 6.29
CA THR A 96 7.51 0.31 5.54
C THR A 96 6.33 -0.57 5.17
N LYS A 97 6.31 -0.98 3.91
CA LYS A 97 5.26 -1.83 3.34
C LYS A 97 5.92 -2.96 2.56
N ALA A 98 5.37 -4.15 2.65
CA ALA A 98 5.70 -5.23 1.73
C ALA A 98 4.42 -5.91 1.26
N TYR A 99 4.42 -6.31 0.00
CA TYR A 99 3.29 -6.93 -0.67
C TYR A 99 3.73 -8.28 -1.22
N LEU A 100 2.84 -9.26 -1.13
CA LEU A 100 2.99 -10.48 -1.91
C LEU A 100 2.26 -10.31 -3.23
N ALA A 101 2.84 -10.85 -4.30
CA ALA A 101 2.15 -10.99 -5.56
C ALA A 101 2.48 -12.30 -6.27
N LEU A 102 1.53 -12.82 -7.04
CA LEU A 102 1.83 -13.75 -8.13
C LEU A 102 1.89 -12.93 -9.43
N VAL A 103 2.99 -13.04 -10.17
CA VAL A 103 3.19 -12.34 -11.44
C VAL A 103 3.33 -13.35 -12.59
N ARG A 104 2.81 -13.02 -13.77
CA ARG A 104 2.83 -13.88 -14.95
C ARG A 104 4.26 -14.11 -15.46
N GLY A 105 4.54 -15.33 -15.89
CA GLY A 105 5.86 -15.74 -16.41
C GLY A 105 6.89 -16.00 -15.32
N THR A 106 8.15 -16.14 -15.72
CA THR A 106 9.29 -16.41 -14.84
C THR A 106 10.14 -15.16 -14.71
N VAL A 107 10.14 -14.51 -13.55
CA VAL A 107 11.07 -13.41 -13.25
C VAL A 107 12.45 -13.99 -13.05
N THR A 108 13.39 -13.76 -13.97
CA THR A 108 14.69 -14.45 -13.98
C THR A 108 15.69 -13.90 -12.96
N GLU A 109 15.62 -12.60 -12.68
CA GLU A 109 16.46 -11.94 -11.68
C GLU A 109 15.84 -12.12 -10.29
N GLU A 110 16.62 -12.62 -9.32
CA GLU A 110 16.08 -12.89 -7.98
C GLU A 110 15.77 -11.62 -7.19
N ASN A 111 16.49 -10.52 -7.49
CA ASN A 111 16.28 -9.20 -6.90
C ASN A 111 16.30 -8.14 -8.01
N LEU A 112 15.28 -7.28 -8.05
CA LEU A 112 15.20 -6.17 -8.99
C LEU A 112 14.87 -4.87 -8.26
N SER A 113 15.45 -3.77 -8.71
CA SER A 113 15.08 -2.41 -8.30
C SER A 113 14.44 -1.72 -9.49
N LEU A 114 13.16 -1.35 -9.36
CA LEU A 114 12.39 -0.72 -10.44
C LEU A 114 12.21 0.76 -10.14
N ASP A 115 12.68 1.63 -11.02
CA ASP A 115 12.71 3.09 -10.84
C ASP A 115 11.87 3.87 -11.87
N PHE A 116 11.02 3.18 -12.63
CA PHE A 116 10.17 3.81 -13.64
C PHE A 116 9.25 4.86 -13.02
N ALA A 117 9.39 6.12 -13.43
CA ALA A 117 8.47 7.18 -13.03
C ALA A 117 7.05 6.90 -13.57
N ILE A 118 6.01 7.20 -12.79
CA ILE A 118 4.62 6.88 -13.11
C ILE A 118 3.80 8.16 -13.19
N GLY A 119 3.07 8.31 -14.30
CA GLY A 119 2.14 9.41 -14.56
C GLY A 119 0.73 8.92 -14.88
N LYS A 120 -0.20 9.85 -15.00
CA LYS A 120 -1.57 9.56 -15.43
C LYS A 120 -1.57 9.26 -16.92
N ASN A 121 -2.28 8.22 -17.35
CA ASN A 121 -2.51 8.01 -18.78
C ASN A 121 -3.68 8.89 -19.25
N THR A 122 -3.50 9.69 -20.29
CA THR A 122 -4.54 10.55 -20.87
C THR A 122 -5.04 10.06 -22.23
N THR A 123 -4.53 8.92 -22.72
CA THR A 123 -5.04 8.26 -23.92
C THR A 123 -6.50 7.85 -23.72
N GLU A 124 -7.32 8.10 -24.73
CA GLU A 124 -8.73 7.73 -24.73
C GLU A 124 -8.91 6.23 -24.44
N GLY A 125 -9.88 5.89 -23.57
CA GLY A 125 -10.12 4.52 -23.13
C GLY A 125 -9.14 4.00 -22.06
N LYS A 126 -8.04 4.69 -21.78
CA LYS A 126 -7.03 4.32 -20.76
C LYS A 126 -6.91 5.32 -19.61
N THR A 127 -7.80 6.30 -19.52
CA THR A 127 -7.73 7.39 -18.53
C THR A 127 -7.88 6.99 -17.05
N HIS A 128 -8.31 5.74 -16.80
CA HIS A 128 -8.35 5.10 -15.49
C HIS A 128 -7.04 4.38 -15.13
N MET A 129 -6.09 4.32 -16.07
CA MET A 129 -4.78 3.72 -15.90
C MET A 129 -3.73 4.77 -15.57
N MET A 130 -2.70 4.31 -14.87
CA MET A 130 -1.41 4.97 -14.79
C MET A 130 -0.46 4.34 -15.80
N CYS A 131 0.60 5.04 -16.21
CA CYS A 131 1.61 4.52 -17.13
C CYS A 131 3.01 5.01 -16.77
N THR A 132 4.03 4.33 -17.29
CA THR A 132 5.41 4.76 -17.12
C THR A 132 5.72 5.97 -17.99
N GLU A 133 6.66 6.80 -17.53
CA GLU A 133 7.24 7.89 -18.32
C GLU A 133 7.70 7.38 -19.70
N GLY A 134 7.50 8.18 -20.74
CA GLY A 134 7.74 7.80 -22.13
C GLY A 134 6.59 7.08 -22.82
N THR A 135 5.57 6.60 -22.09
CA THR A 135 4.32 6.10 -22.71
C THR A 135 3.55 7.26 -23.34
N GLU A 136 2.99 7.06 -24.52
CA GLU A 136 2.09 8.03 -25.15
C GLU A 136 0.92 8.39 -24.22
N GLY A 137 0.64 9.70 -24.08
CA GLY A 137 -0.37 10.20 -23.14
C GLY A 137 0.03 10.15 -21.66
N CYS A 138 1.31 9.90 -21.32
CA CYS A 138 1.75 9.97 -19.93
C CYS A 138 1.92 11.42 -19.46
N GLU A 139 1.11 11.84 -18.50
CA GLU A 139 1.16 13.20 -17.92
C GLU A 139 1.64 13.19 -16.47
N ASN A 140 2.44 14.22 -16.13
CA ASN A 140 2.96 14.50 -14.79
C ASN A 140 3.61 13.28 -14.10
N PRO A 141 4.54 12.57 -14.77
CA PRO A 141 5.21 11.42 -14.17
C PRO A 141 5.93 11.82 -12.89
N LYS A 142 5.82 10.97 -11.87
CA LYS A 142 6.50 11.14 -10.59
C LYS A 142 7.50 10.00 -10.39
N PRO A 143 8.70 10.29 -9.85
CA PRO A 143 9.63 9.25 -9.47
C PRO A 143 8.98 8.21 -8.56
N CYS A 144 9.19 6.95 -8.88
CA CYS A 144 8.67 5.80 -8.16
C CYS A 144 9.77 4.77 -8.00
N GLN A 145 9.81 4.09 -6.86
CA GLN A 145 10.76 3.00 -6.64
C GLN A 145 10.09 1.81 -5.95
N THR A 146 10.34 0.62 -6.49
CA THR A 146 9.90 -0.67 -5.95
C THR A 146 11.06 -1.65 -5.96
N GLU A 147 11.34 -2.26 -4.82
CA GLU A 147 12.22 -3.42 -4.73
C GLU A 147 11.40 -4.69 -4.90
N VAL A 148 11.91 -5.64 -5.68
CA VAL A 148 11.28 -6.92 -5.99
C VAL A 148 12.23 -8.04 -5.57
N THR A 149 11.75 -8.99 -4.78
CA THR A 149 12.49 -10.22 -4.45
C THR A 149 11.66 -11.44 -4.82
N VAL A 150 12.25 -12.37 -5.57
CA VAL A 150 11.61 -13.63 -5.95
C VAL A 150 11.54 -14.56 -4.73
N LEU A 151 10.35 -15.08 -4.43
CA LEU A 151 10.12 -16.05 -3.35
C LEU A 151 10.08 -17.48 -3.89
N GLU A 152 9.19 -17.71 -4.86
CA GLU A 152 8.90 -19.05 -5.38
C GLU A 152 8.60 -18.99 -6.89
N TYR A 153 9.01 -20.00 -7.62
CA TYR A 153 8.52 -20.27 -8.97
C TYR A 153 7.44 -21.34 -8.92
N GLY A 154 6.44 -21.23 -9.79
CA GLY A 154 5.38 -22.22 -9.86
C GLY A 154 4.45 -22.03 -11.05
N THR A 155 3.24 -22.54 -10.91
CA THR A 155 2.16 -22.33 -11.87
C THR A 155 0.89 -21.87 -11.18
N TYR A 156 0.08 -21.07 -11.88
CA TYR A 156 -1.27 -20.73 -11.47
C TYR A 156 -2.24 -21.13 -12.59
N ASP A 157 -3.12 -22.09 -12.31
CA ASP A 157 -4.07 -22.64 -13.29
C ASP A 157 -3.38 -23.20 -14.56
N GLY A 158 -2.18 -23.76 -14.40
CA GLY A 158 -1.36 -24.34 -15.47
C GLY A 158 -0.38 -23.38 -16.15
N ASP A 159 -0.55 -22.06 -15.99
CA ASP A 159 0.37 -21.06 -16.55
C ASP A 159 1.56 -20.82 -15.62
N GLN A 160 2.75 -20.58 -16.18
CA GLN A 160 3.93 -20.21 -15.40
C GLN A 160 3.73 -18.86 -14.70
N VAL A 161 4.05 -18.82 -13.40
CA VAL A 161 4.04 -17.59 -12.59
C VAL A 161 5.17 -17.61 -11.56
N THR A 162 5.56 -16.42 -11.10
CA THR A 162 6.50 -16.22 -10.00
C THR A 162 5.80 -15.57 -8.82
N LYS A 163 5.99 -16.10 -7.62
CA LYS A 163 5.62 -15.42 -6.37
C LYS A 163 6.74 -14.48 -5.97
N VAL A 164 6.41 -13.21 -5.74
CA VAL A 164 7.36 -12.15 -5.41
C VAL A 164 6.95 -11.38 -4.16
N LEU A 165 7.95 -10.89 -3.43
CA LEU A 165 7.82 -9.86 -2.42
C LEU A 165 8.11 -8.50 -3.09
N LEU A 166 7.17 -7.56 -2.98
CA LEU A 166 7.28 -6.20 -3.51
C LEU A 166 7.36 -5.20 -2.36
N GLN A 167 8.39 -4.37 -2.34
CA GLN A 167 8.60 -3.33 -1.33
C GLN A 167 8.60 -1.96 -2.01
N PRO A 168 7.45 -1.26 -2.05
CA PRO A 168 7.38 0.09 -2.62
C PRO A 168 7.99 1.11 -1.66
N LEU A 169 9.10 1.73 -2.07
CA LEU A 169 9.78 2.82 -1.35
C LEU A 169 9.08 4.17 -1.55
N THR A 170 8.27 4.26 -2.61
CA THR A 170 7.29 5.32 -2.83
C THR A 170 5.85 4.78 -2.66
N GLY A 171 4.84 5.61 -2.89
CA GLY A 171 3.44 5.18 -2.79
C GLY A 171 2.56 5.89 -3.81
N ARG A 172 2.73 5.55 -5.10
CA ARG A 172 1.91 6.11 -6.19
C ARG A 172 0.75 5.18 -6.54
N THR A 173 -0.32 5.77 -7.09
CA THR A 173 -1.49 5.03 -7.57
C THR A 173 -1.04 3.92 -8.52
N HIS A 174 -1.53 2.70 -8.29
CA HIS A 174 -1.22 1.51 -9.09
C HIS A 174 0.28 1.19 -9.25
N GLN A 175 1.17 1.72 -8.41
CA GLN A 175 2.62 1.64 -8.63
C GLN A 175 3.11 0.22 -8.89
N LEU A 176 2.78 -0.71 -8.00
CA LEU A 176 3.20 -2.11 -8.09
C LEU A 176 2.67 -2.78 -9.37
N ARG A 177 1.40 -2.48 -9.73
CA ARG A 177 0.74 -3.02 -10.91
C ARG A 177 1.43 -2.55 -12.20
N VAL A 178 1.70 -1.25 -12.30
CA VAL A 178 2.41 -0.64 -13.43
C VAL A 178 3.83 -1.17 -13.54
N HIS A 179 4.57 -1.20 -12.43
CA HIS A 179 5.96 -1.67 -12.39
C HIS A 179 6.08 -3.13 -12.83
N CYS A 180 5.25 -4.03 -12.27
CA CYS A 180 5.21 -5.43 -12.68
C CYS A 180 4.84 -5.58 -14.16
N SER A 181 3.86 -4.81 -14.66
CA SER A 181 3.52 -4.82 -16.08
C SER A 181 4.64 -4.28 -16.97
N ALA A 182 5.38 -3.26 -16.53
CA ALA A 182 6.45 -2.61 -17.29
C ALA A 182 7.64 -3.55 -17.51
N ILE A 183 7.92 -4.46 -16.56
CA ILE A 183 8.94 -5.50 -16.72
C ILE A 183 8.43 -6.77 -17.43
N GLY A 184 7.22 -6.75 -17.99
CA GLY A 184 6.66 -7.89 -18.72
C GLY A 184 6.06 -9.00 -17.83
N HIS A 185 5.91 -8.75 -16.54
CA HIS A 185 5.37 -9.70 -15.56
C HIS A 185 4.14 -9.11 -14.86
N PRO A 186 3.02 -8.89 -15.57
CA PRO A 186 1.80 -8.35 -14.95
C PRO A 186 1.32 -9.25 -13.81
N ILE A 187 0.69 -8.65 -12.80
CA ILE A 187 0.14 -9.38 -11.66
C ILE A 187 -0.99 -10.29 -12.15
N VAL A 188 -1.01 -11.55 -11.67
CA VAL A 188 -2.04 -12.53 -12.01
C VAL A 188 -3.42 -11.99 -11.63
N GLY A 189 -4.35 -12.02 -12.58
CA GLY A 189 -5.71 -11.49 -12.42
C GLY A 189 -5.81 -9.97 -12.50
N ASP A 190 -4.74 -9.26 -12.87
CA ASP A 190 -4.80 -7.82 -13.14
C ASP A 190 -5.41 -7.56 -14.52
N TYR A 191 -6.74 -7.48 -14.55
CA TYR A 191 -7.50 -7.22 -15.78
C TYR A 191 -7.13 -5.90 -16.47
N THR A 192 -6.75 -4.87 -15.71
CA THR A 192 -6.45 -3.54 -16.25
C THR A 192 -5.11 -3.53 -16.97
N TYR A 193 -4.06 -4.02 -16.31
CA TYR A 193 -2.68 -3.93 -16.81
C TYR A 193 -2.27 -5.12 -17.68
N SER A 194 -3.03 -6.21 -17.67
CA SER A 194 -2.93 -7.28 -18.68
C SER A 194 -3.65 -6.95 -19.99
N LEU A 195 -4.12 -5.71 -20.18
CA LEU A 195 -4.93 -5.30 -21.34
C LEU A 195 -6.14 -6.22 -21.57
N ARG A 196 -6.83 -6.57 -20.48
CA ARG A 196 -8.06 -7.41 -20.46
C ARG A 196 -7.85 -8.88 -20.80
N THR A 197 -6.60 -9.35 -20.87
CA THR A 197 -6.30 -10.75 -21.21
C THR A 197 -6.32 -11.67 -19.99
N ASP A 198 -6.01 -11.16 -18.79
CA ASP A 198 -5.97 -11.95 -17.57
C ASP A 198 -7.25 -11.80 -16.75
N ASN A 199 -8.31 -12.49 -17.17
CA ASN A 199 -9.67 -12.41 -16.61
C ASN A 199 -10.17 -13.71 -15.96
N SER A 200 -9.39 -14.80 -16.02
CA SER A 200 -9.77 -16.10 -15.46
C SER A 200 -9.55 -16.24 -13.95
N PRO A 201 -8.56 -15.58 -13.30
CA PRO A 201 -8.44 -15.60 -11.84
C PRO A 201 -9.60 -14.85 -11.19
N TYR A 202 -10.09 -15.35 -10.04
CA TYR A 202 -11.24 -14.75 -9.34
C TYR A 202 -10.93 -13.42 -8.66
N ARG A 203 -9.65 -13.04 -8.58
CA ARG A 203 -9.15 -11.81 -7.98
C ARG A 203 -7.80 -11.45 -8.57
N MET A 204 -7.38 -10.20 -8.35
CA MET A 204 -5.98 -9.82 -8.52
C MET A 204 -5.12 -10.39 -7.39
N MET A 205 -4.02 -11.05 -7.75
CA MET A 205 -3.06 -11.66 -6.84
C MET A 205 -2.03 -10.65 -6.34
N LEU A 206 -2.52 -9.56 -5.76
CA LEU A 206 -1.73 -8.58 -5.01
C LEU A 206 -2.28 -8.44 -3.59
N HIS A 207 -1.39 -8.54 -2.60
CA HIS A 207 -1.77 -8.55 -1.20
C HIS A 207 -0.80 -7.70 -0.36
N ALA A 208 -1.30 -6.69 0.34
CA ALA A 208 -0.59 -5.88 1.32
C ALA A 208 -0.28 -6.73 2.56
N TYR A 209 0.77 -7.53 2.45
CA TYR A 209 1.15 -8.55 3.42
C TYR A 209 1.72 -7.95 4.70
N PHE A 210 2.54 -6.90 4.59
CA PHE A 210 3.26 -6.33 5.71
C PHE A 210 3.06 -4.81 5.78
N LEU A 211 2.79 -4.31 6.99
CA LEU A 211 2.69 -2.89 7.28
C LEU A 211 3.38 -2.56 8.60
N HIS A 212 4.35 -1.65 8.54
CA HIS A 212 4.96 -1.05 9.71
C HIS A 212 4.83 0.48 9.69
N ILE A 213 4.19 1.03 10.73
CA ILE A 213 4.05 2.47 10.93
C ILE A 213 4.85 2.85 12.18
N PRO A 214 5.98 3.57 12.04
CA PRO A 214 6.84 3.96 13.17
C PRO A 214 6.25 5.18 13.90
N LEU A 215 5.18 4.94 14.63
CA LEU A 215 4.51 5.91 15.49
C LEU A 215 5.24 6.00 16.84
N HIS A 216 5.29 7.20 17.39
CA HIS A 216 5.87 7.43 18.71
C HIS A 216 4.98 6.78 19.80
N ASN A 217 5.57 5.99 20.70
CA ASN A 217 4.92 5.21 21.77
C ASN A 217 3.95 4.09 21.35
N GLU A 218 3.57 3.99 20.08
CA GLU A 218 2.64 2.95 19.60
C GLU A 218 2.99 2.48 18.18
N PRO A 219 4.20 1.93 17.96
CA PRO A 219 4.58 1.44 16.65
C PRO A 219 3.60 0.35 16.21
N ILE A 220 3.02 0.51 15.01
CA ILE A 220 2.18 -0.53 14.43
C ILE A 220 3.09 -1.47 13.64
N HIS A 221 2.95 -2.75 13.90
CA HIS A 221 3.58 -3.83 13.15
C HIS A 221 2.54 -4.90 12.92
N VAL A 222 2.15 -5.12 11.67
CA VAL A 222 1.21 -6.18 11.32
C VAL A 222 1.67 -6.97 10.10
N THR A 223 1.38 -8.26 10.15
CA THR A 223 1.41 -9.16 9.00
C THR A 223 -0.01 -9.66 8.76
N ALA A 224 -0.49 -9.53 7.53
CA ALA A 224 -1.70 -10.20 7.08
C ALA A 224 -1.36 -11.66 6.71
N PRO A 225 -2.28 -12.63 6.85
CA PRO A 225 -2.05 -14.00 6.40
C PRO A 225 -1.75 -14.06 4.90
N ASP A 226 -0.75 -14.85 4.50
CA ASP A 226 -0.43 -15.07 3.08
C ASP A 226 -1.58 -15.82 2.37
N PRO A 227 -2.26 -15.21 1.39
CA PRO A 227 -3.33 -15.87 0.65
C PRO A 227 -2.83 -16.76 -0.50
N PHE A 228 -1.55 -16.69 -0.87
CA PHE A 228 -0.96 -17.39 -2.03
C PHE A 228 -0.22 -18.65 -1.58
N VAL A 229 -0.97 -19.54 -0.94
CA VAL A 229 -0.52 -20.86 -0.49
C VAL A 229 -1.46 -21.93 -1.03
N PRO A 230 -0.95 -23.13 -1.41
CA PRO A 230 -1.78 -24.16 -2.05
C PRO A 230 -2.98 -24.64 -1.22
N SER A 231 -2.88 -24.53 0.11
CA SER A 231 -3.97 -24.90 1.03
C SER A 231 -5.16 -23.93 0.99
N LEU A 232 -4.97 -22.69 0.54
CA LEU A 232 -6.03 -21.69 0.40
C LEU A 232 -6.50 -21.53 -1.04
N ASP A 233 -5.60 -21.77 -1.99
CA ASP A 233 -5.88 -21.68 -3.42
C ASP A 233 -5.17 -22.80 -4.18
N ALA A 234 -5.91 -23.87 -4.49
CA ALA A 234 -5.39 -25.04 -5.18
C ALA A 234 -4.94 -24.77 -6.63
N LYS A 235 -5.28 -23.60 -7.20
CA LYS A 235 -4.78 -23.21 -8.52
C LYS A 235 -3.30 -22.82 -8.45
N TRP A 236 -2.81 -22.36 -7.30
CA TRP A 236 -1.41 -22.06 -7.08
C TRP A 236 -0.62 -23.33 -6.74
N ALA A 237 0.35 -23.67 -7.59
CA ALA A 237 1.22 -24.82 -7.42
C ALA A 237 2.71 -24.38 -7.44
N PRO A 238 3.33 -24.16 -6.27
CA PRO A 238 4.75 -23.85 -6.16
C PRO A 238 5.59 -25.06 -6.59
N LEU A 239 6.64 -24.81 -7.37
CA LEU A 239 7.54 -25.82 -7.92
C LEU A 239 8.96 -25.70 -7.36
N ARG A 240 9.42 -24.47 -7.11
CA ARG A 240 10.77 -24.19 -6.59
C ARG A 240 10.73 -22.99 -5.66
N CYS A 241 11.16 -23.19 -4.42
CA CYS A 241 11.43 -22.10 -3.48
C CYS A 241 12.82 -21.49 -3.77
N VAL A 242 12.91 -20.16 -3.69
CA VAL A 242 14.13 -19.37 -3.89
C VAL A 242 14.51 -18.68 -2.59
N ASN A 243 13.57 -17.96 -1.99
CA ASN A 243 13.76 -17.23 -0.74
C ASN A 243 12.64 -17.55 0.26
N ILE A 244 13.01 -17.64 1.54
CA ILE A 244 12.06 -17.88 2.64
C ILE A 244 11.48 -16.53 3.09
N LEU A 245 10.15 -16.40 3.05
CA LEU A 245 9.44 -15.16 3.35
C LEU A 245 9.70 -14.67 4.79
N GLU A 246 9.72 -15.59 5.75
CA GLU A 246 9.97 -15.29 7.16
C GLU A 246 11.36 -14.68 7.38
N ASP A 247 12.37 -15.15 6.65
CA ASP A 247 13.74 -14.66 6.79
C ASP A 247 13.89 -13.27 6.14
N LEU A 248 13.23 -13.04 5.00
CA LEU A 248 13.17 -11.69 4.41
C LEU A 248 12.45 -10.70 5.33
N LEU A 249 11.34 -11.09 5.97
CA LEU A 249 10.65 -10.25 6.94
C LEU A 249 11.53 -9.93 8.16
N LYS A 250 12.24 -10.92 8.71
CA LYS A 250 13.20 -10.68 9.81
C LYS A 250 14.27 -9.68 9.38
N ASN A 251 14.81 -9.80 8.17
CA ASN A 251 15.81 -8.86 7.65
C ASN A 251 15.25 -7.44 7.51
N ILE A 252 14.00 -7.28 7.04
CA ILE A 252 13.33 -5.98 7.00
C ILE A 252 13.21 -5.42 8.42
N LEU A 253 12.76 -6.22 9.39
CA LEU A 253 12.60 -5.79 10.78
C LEU A 253 13.90 -5.36 11.44
N THR A 254 14.97 -6.12 11.24
CA THR A 254 16.30 -5.78 11.76
C THR A 254 16.78 -4.44 11.21
N LYS A 255 16.58 -4.18 9.91
CA LYS A 255 16.92 -2.89 9.28
C LYS A 255 16.10 -1.75 9.88
N LEU A 256 14.82 -1.97 10.18
CA LEU A 256 13.97 -0.96 10.80
C LEU A 256 14.41 -0.65 12.23
N GLN A 257 14.75 -1.66 13.02
CA GLN A 257 15.25 -1.48 14.38
C GLN A 257 16.57 -0.71 14.40
N ALA A 258 17.49 -1.01 13.47
CA ALA A 258 18.76 -0.29 13.33
C ALA A 258 18.53 1.20 12.98
N ALA A 259 17.66 1.49 12.01
CA ALA A 259 17.34 2.87 11.63
C ALA A 259 16.71 3.67 12.78
N MET A 260 15.85 3.04 13.61
CA MET A 260 15.28 3.68 14.79
C MET A 260 16.31 3.98 15.89
N GLN A 261 17.37 3.18 16.00
CA GLN A 261 18.45 3.42 16.96
C GLN A 261 19.34 4.60 16.52
N GLU A 262 19.63 4.70 15.22
CA GLU A 262 20.37 5.82 14.65
C GLU A 262 19.62 7.15 14.81
N GLU A 263 18.30 7.18 14.62
CA GLU A 263 17.50 8.39 14.85
C GLU A 263 17.42 8.81 16.34
N ALA A 264 17.62 7.87 17.26
CA ALA A 264 17.56 8.13 18.71
C ALA A 264 18.90 8.62 19.29
N GLU A 265 20.03 8.37 18.62
CA GLU A 265 21.31 8.93 19.01
C GLU A 265 21.29 10.45 18.75
N PRO A 266 21.46 11.29 19.79
CA PRO A 266 21.35 12.73 19.62
C PRO A 266 22.51 13.21 18.76
N GLU A 267 22.24 13.54 17.49
CA GLU A 267 23.17 14.38 16.74
C GLU A 267 23.46 15.64 17.57
N PRO A 268 24.74 16.04 17.72
CA PRO A 268 25.09 17.20 18.50
C PRO A 268 24.31 18.39 17.94
N ARG A 269 23.44 18.98 18.78
CA ARG A 269 22.60 20.12 18.45
C ARG A 269 23.44 21.18 17.75
N THR A 270 23.42 21.20 16.42
CA THR A 270 23.83 22.38 15.68
C THR A 270 22.73 23.39 15.96
N SER A 271 23.09 24.47 16.64
CA SER A 271 22.16 25.57 16.88
C SER A 271 21.56 25.98 15.54
N SER A 272 20.28 25.73 15.36
CA SER A 272 19.53 26.26 14.22
C SER A 272 19.81 27.76 14.14
N PRO A 273 20.29 28.29 13.00
CA PRO A 273 20.61 29.71 12.89
C PRO A 273 19.36 30.50 13.25
N VAL A 274 19.55 31.52 14.09
CA VAL A 274 18.50 32.46 14.49
C VAL A 274 17.87 33.00 13.22
N GLU A 275 16.58 32.75 13.05
CA GLU A 275 15.76 33.22 11.93
C GLU A 275 15.97 34.72 11.76
N SER A 276 16.40 35.16 10.57
CA SER A 276 16.64 36.58 10.33
C SER A 276 15.32 37.35 10.39
N GLU A 277 15.36 38.63 10.75
CA GLU A 277 14.16 39.49 10.73
C GLU A 277 13.46 39.47 9.35
N GLU A 278 14.24 39.31 8.28
CA GLU A 278 13.76 39.22 6.91
C GLU A 278 13.00 37.90 6.64
N GLN A 279 13.49 36.77 7.14
CA GLN A 279 12.77 35.49 7.09
C GLN A 279 11.47 35.55 7.89
N ARG A 280 11.52 36.20 9.06
CA ARG A 280 10.34 36.37 9.92
C ARG A 280 9.29 37.26 9.28
N ALA A 281 9.70 38.33 8.60
CA ALA A 281 8.82 39.21 7.84
C ALA A 281 8.19 38.49 6.64
N GLN A 282 8.95 37.68 5.89
CA GLN A 282 8.41 36.85 4.81
C GLN A 282 7.40 35.83 5.31
N CYS A 283 7.68 35.17 6.44
CA CYS A 283 6.76 34.21 7.04
C CYS A 283 5.46 34.89 7.52
N GLN A 284 5.55 36.07 8.12
CA GLN A 284 4.37 36.87 8.50
C GLN A 284 3.57 37.35 7.29
N GLN A 285 4.22 37.82 6.23
CA GLN A 285 3.56 38.23 5.00
C GLN A 285 2.84 37.04 4.34
N TRP A 286 3.49 35.88 4.30
CA TRP A 286 2.90 34.64 3.81
C TRP A 286 1.71 34.20 4.66
N LEU A 287 1.73 34.36 5.98
CA LEU A 287 0.59 34.05 6.85
C LEU A 287 -0.60 35.02 6.66
N CYS A 288 -0.33 36.31 6.43
CA CYS A 288 -1.37 37.31 6.17
C CYS A 288 -2.09 37.09 4.83
N GLU A 289 -1.42 36.54 3.82
CA GLU A 289 -2.05 36.19 2.54
C GLU A 289 -3.06 35.03 2.67
N TRP A 290 -2.98 34.24 3.74
CA TRP A 290 -3.86 33.09 3.98
C TRP A 290 -4.90 33.32 5.08
N SER A 291 -4.88 34.48 5.76
CA SER A 291 -6.01 34.88 6.60
C SER A 291 -7.15 35.39 5.70
N LEU A 292 -7.94 34.44 5.19
CA LEU A 292 -9.25 34.69 4.64
C LEU A 292 -10.15 35.24 5.76
N GLU A 293 -10.50 36.53 5.67
CA GLU A 293 -11.79 37.03 6.18
C GLU A 293 -12.95 36.33 5.46
#